data_AF-A0A4Y2NVI2-F1
#
_entry.id   AF-A0A4Y2NVI2-F1
#
_cell.length_a   1.000
_cell.length_b   1.000
_cell.length_c   1.000
_cell.angle_alpha   90.00
_cell.angle_beta   90.00
_cell.angle_gamma   90.00
#
_symmetry.space_group_name_H-M   'P 1'
#
loop_
_entity.id
_entity.type
_entity.pdbx_description
1 polymer ?
#
loop_
_entity_poly.entity_id
_entity_poly.type
_entity_poly.pdbx_seq_one_letter_code
_entity_poly.pdbx_strand_id
1 'polypeptide(L)'
;MSSTNITYISNFYSQEESIEMFTKLSKCPFKQPIIKVRGKPYRPLRKSCSYGDMDLDGHAKIGAHKDDEPTLDQTVDIATLSFGACRDMIFSKKGCKSVRKALEAGSILLMHDQKEWTHAIPPQPCVKEPRICLTFRRVWSSLQ
;
A
#
# COMPACT_ATOMS: atom_id res chain seq x y z
N MET A 1 -10.30 25.20 -0.77
CA MET A 1 -9.20 24.60 -1.55
C MET A 1 -8.97 23.20 -0.98
N SER A 2 -9.36 22.16 -1.71
CA SER A 2 -9.37 20.76 -1.24
C SER A 2 -7.94 20.21 -1.23
N SER A 3 -7.17 20.48 -0.18
CA SER A 3 -5.94 19.74 0.09
C SER A 3 -6.31 18.27 0.30
N THR A 4 -5.73 17.38 -0.49
CA THR A 4 -5.85 15.94 -0.28
C THR A 4 -5.49 15.60 1.15
N ASN A 5 -6.28 14.73 1.79
CA ASN A 5 -6.12 14.36 3.20
C ASN A 5 -4.99 13.32 3.39
N ILE A 6 -3.82 13.63 2.83
CA ILE A 6 -2.62 12.80 2.89
C ILE A 6 -1.41 13.67 3.27
N THR A 7 -0.54 13.12 4.10
CA THR A 7 0.79 13.66 4.37
C THR A 7 1.82 12.74 3.71
N TYR A 8 2.79 13.30 2.98
CA TYR A 8 3.82 12.53 2.29
C TYR A 8 5.21 13.08 2.63
N ILE A 9 6.11 12.18 3.02
CA ILE A 9 7.50 12.50 3.33
C ILE A 9 8.37 11.55 2.47
N SER A 10 9.09 12.09 1.48
CA SER A 10 9.83 11.31 0.48
C SER A 10 11.06 10.61 1.05
N ASN A 11 11.79 11.26 1.95
CA ASN A 11 13.04 10.77 2.53
C ASN A 11 12.88 10.49 4.03
N PHE A 12 11.88 9.66 4.37
CA PHE A 12 11.63 9.26 5.75
C PHE A 12 12.71 8.28 6.24
N TYR A 13 13.11 7.36 5.37
CA TYR A 13 14.37 6.64 5.46
C TYR A 13 15.40 7.28 4.53
N SER A 14 16.67 7.28 4.94
CA SER A 14 17.78 7.58 4.02
C SER A 14 17.82 6.55 2.87
N GLN A 15 18.55 6.87 1.81
CA GLN A 15 18.73 5.94 0.71
C GLN A 15 19.38 4.63 1.15
N GLU A 16 20.39 4.70 2.02
CA GLU A 16 21.09 3.54 2.59
C GLU A 16 20.14 2.68 3.44
N GLU A 17 19.39 3.30 4.35
CA GLU A 17 18.42 2.60 5.20
C GLU A 17 17.31 1.95 4.37
N SER A 18 16.84 2.64 3.33
CA SER A 18 15.81 2.15 2.41
C SER A 18 16.28 0.90 1.65
N ILE A 19 17.52 0.89 1.17
CA ILE A 19 18.13 -0.27 0.49
C ILE A 19 18.32 -1.43 1.47
N GLU A 20 18.79 -1.14 2.69
CA GLU A 20 18.97 -2.16 3.74
C GLU A 20 17.62 -2.81 4.09
N MET A 21 16.58 -1.99 4.31
CA MET A 21 15.23 -2.48 4.58
C MET A 21 14.68 -3.29 3.42
N PHE A 22 14.78 -2.80 2.18
CA PHE A 22 14.36 -3.57 1.01
C PHE A 22 15.05 -4.94 0.92
N THR A 23 16.35 -4.99 1.21
CA THR A 23 17.14 -6.23 1.21
C THR A 23 16.69 -7.19 2.31
N LYS A 24 16.38 -6.69 3.52
CA LYS A 24 15.86 -7.51 4.62
C LYS A 24 14.45 -8.03 4.32
N LEU A 25 13.55 -7.15 3.86
CA LEU A 25 12.15 -7.49 3.60
C LEU A 25 12.01 -8.45 2.41
N SER A 26 12.85 -8.34 1.38
CA SER A 26 12.85 -9.26 0.23
C SER A 26 13.25 -10.70 0.60
N LYS A 27 13.95 -10.89 1.71
CA LYS A 27 14.33 -12.20 2.25
C LYS A 27 13.32 -12.76 3.26
N CYS A 28 12.28 -12.00 3.60
CA CYS A 28 11.30 -12.46 4.58
C CYS A 28 10.48 -13.64 4.02
N PRO A 29 10.28 -14.73 4.78
CA PRO A 29 9.61 -15.92 4.27
C PRO A 29 8.11 -15.75 4.05
N PHE A 30 7.51 -14.64 4.52
CA PHE A 30 6.09 -14.40 4.34
C PHE A 30 5.77 -14.23 2.85
N LYS A 31 4.93 -15.13 2.34
CA LYS A 31 4.27 -15.01 1.05
C LYS A 31 2.77 -15.04 1.27
N GLN A 32 2.03 -14.31 0.45
CA GLN A 32 0.57 -14.35 0.55
C GLN A 32 0.08 -15.79 0.34
N PRO A 33 -0.85 -16.27 1.19
CA PRO A 33 -1.39 -17.61 1.05
C PRO A 33 -2.18 -17.72 -0.26
N ILE A 34 -1.95 -18.82 -0.96
CA ILE A 34 -2.83 -19.27 -2.03
C ILE A 34 -3.89 -20.16 -1.38
N ILE A 35 -5.13 -19.70 -1.34
CA ILE A 35 -6.24 -20.49 -0.81
C ILE A 35 -6.93 -21.26 -1.93
N LYS A 36 -7.67 -22.33 -1.61
CA LYS A 36 -8.48 -23.05 -2.60
C LYS A 36 -9.94 -22.67 -2.44
N VAL A 37 -10.58 -22.22 -3.52
CA VAL A 37 -12.03 -21.94 -3.58
C VAL A 37 -12.62 -22.88 -4.61
N ARG A 38 -13.51 -23.78 -4.18
CA ARG A 38 -14.10 -24.84 -5.04
C ARG A 38 -13.03 -25.64 -5.82
N GLY A 39 -11.94 -26.00 -5.15
CA GLY A 39 -10.83 -26.76 -5.73
C GLY A 39 -9.86 -25.96 -6.60
N LYS A 40 -10.16 -24.70 -6.96
CA LYS A 40 -9.28 -23.85 -7.76
C LYS A 40 -8.41 -22.96 -6.86
N PRO A 41 -7.11 -22.79 -7.18
CA PRO A 41 -6.26 -21.86 -6.45
C PRO A 41 -6.76 -20.42 -6.65
N TYR A 42 -6.83 -19.68 -5.55
CA TYR A 42 -7.24 -18.29 -5.51
C TYR A 42 -6.23 -17.51 -4.69
N ARG A 43 -5.72 -16.43 -5.27
CA ARG A 43 -4.91 -15.44 -4.57
C ARG A 43 -5.86 -14.36 -4.06
N PRO A 44 -6.03 -14.20 -2.74
CA PRO A 44 -6.87 -13.14 -2.19
C PRO A 44 -6.46 -11.77 -2.74
N LEU A 45 -7.43 -10.88 -2.97
CA LEU A 45 -7.08 -9.51 -3.33
C LEU A 45 -6.37 -8.86 -2.14
N ARG A 46 -5.19 -8.27 -2.39
CA ARG A 46 -4.49 -7.45 -1.41
C ARG A 46 -5.18 -6.08 -1.39
N LYS A 47 -6.09 -5.87 -0.45
CA LYS A 47 -6.51 -4.51 -0.08
C LYS A 47 -5.40 -3.81 0.72
N SER A 48 -4.59 -4.59 1.44
CA SER A 48 -3.82 -4.02 2.54
C SER A 48 -2.34 -3.75 2.28
N CYS A 49 -1.59 -4.57 1.53
CA CYS A 49 -0.16 -4.35 1.29
C CYS A 49 0.39 -5.30 0.22
N SER A 50 1.53 -4.97 -0.42
CA SER A 50 2.31 -5.90 -1.26
C SER A 50 3.61 -6.27 -0.55
N TYR A 51 3.55 -7.14 0.45
CA TYR A 51 4.74 -7.63 1.14
C TYR A 51 5.30 -8.90 0.46
N GLY A 52 6.63 -8.99 0.34
CA GLY A 52 7.37 -10.22 0.01
C GLY A 52 7.23 -10.79 -1.41
N ASP A 53 6.48 -10.15 -2.30
CA ASP A 53 6.26 -10.64 -3.66
C ASP A 53 7.26 -10.05 -4.65
N MET A 54 8.45 -10.65 -4.71
CA MET A 54 9.53 -10.21 -5.61
C MET A 54 9.25 -10.48 -7.09
N ASP A 55 8.26 -11.33 -7.39
CA ASP A 55 7.84 -11.66 -8.77
C ASP A 55 6.81 -10.65 -9.33
N LEU A 56 6.39 -9.66 -8.53
CA LEU A 56 5.43 -8.65 -8.97
C LEU A 56 6.15 -7.39 -9.46
N ASP A 57 5.76 -6.94 -10.65
CA ASP A 57 6.31 -5.77 -11.32
C ASP A 57 5.23 -4.69 -11.57
N GLY A 58 5.49 -3.80 -12.52
CA GLY A 58 4.57 -2.80 -13.01
C GLY A 58 3.19 -3.31 -13.44
N HIS A 59 3.03 -4.59 -13.82
CA HIS A 59 1.73 -5.14 -14.21
C HIS A 59 0.82 -5.41 -13.00
N ALA A 60 1.41 -5.63 -11.82
CA ALA A 60 0.65 -5.79 -10.59
C ALA A 60 -0.13 -4.51 -10.27
N LYS A 61 -1.39 -4.66 -9.86
CA LYS A 61 -2.28 -3.54 -9.55
C LYS A 61 -3.08 -3.80 -8.29
N ILE A 62 -3.45 -2.72 -7.62
CA ILE A 62 -4.46 -2.72 -6.56
C ILE A 62 -5.61 -1.86 -7.06
N GLY A 63 -6.79 -2.45 -7.21
CA GLY A 63 -7.99 -1.75 -7.65
C GLY A 63 -8.41 -0.66 -6.67
N ALA A 64 -9.21 0.30 -7.13
CA ALA A 64 -9.75 1.33 -6.26
C ALA A 64 -10.55 0.71 -5.11
N HIS A 65 -10.17 1.03 -3.88
CA HIS A 65 -10.83 0.55 -2.66
C HIS A 65 -10.66 1.55 -1.54
N LYS A 66 -11.32 1.29 -0.42
CA LYS A 66 -11.18 2.00 0.85
C LYS A 66 -10.69 1.01 1.90
N ASP A 67 -9.98 1.53 2.89
CA ASP A 67 -9.66 0.79 4.12
C ASP A 67 -10.73 1.08 5.17
N ASP A 68 -11.98 0.72 4.87
CA ASP A 68 -13.16 0.99 5.71
C ASP A 68 -13.64 -0.25 6.47
N GLU A 69 -12.77 -1.25 6.64
CA GLU A 69 -13.11 -2.46 7.38
C GLU A 69 -13.57 -2.11 8.82
N PRO A 70 -14.69 -2.68 9.30
CA PRO A 70 -15.23 -2.39 10.65
C PRO A 70 -14.27 -2.69 11.79
N THR A 71 -13.30 -3.58 11.57
CA THR A 71 -12.30 -3.97 12.56
C THR A 71 -11.18 -2.93 12.74
N LEU A 72 -11.08 -1.95 11.85
CA LEU A 72 -10.05 -0.91 11.92
C LEU A 72 -10.50 0.24 12.82
N ASP A 73 -9.56 0.82 13.58
CA ASP A 73 -9.75 2.10 14.24
C ASP A 73 -9.71 3.21 13.18
N GLN A 74 -10.89 3.72 12.87
CA GLN A 74 -11.09 4.71 11.82
C GLN A 74 -10.75 6.14 12.27
N THR A 75 -10.34 6.32 13.52
CA THR A 75 -9.96 7.63 14.10
C THR A 75 -8.46 7.89 14.03
N VAL A 76 -7.68 6.91 13.60
CA VAL A 76 -6.22 7.03 13.47
C VAL A 76 -5.80 6.89 12.01
N ASP A 77 -4.66 7.50 11.71
CA ASP A 77 -4.08 7.48 10.37
C ASP A 77 -3.59 6.10 9.96
N ILE A 78 -3.66 5.82 8.66
CA ILE A 78 -3.01 4.68 8.04
C ILE A 78 -1.66 5.12 7.49
N ALA A 79 -0.59 4.47 7.95
CA ALA A 79 0.78 4.76 7.52
C ALA A 79 1.26 3.74 6.51
N THR A 80 1.75 4.19 5.35
CA THR A 80 2.31 3.34 4.30
C THR A 80 3.78 3.69 4.04
N LEU A 81 4.66 2.74 4.30
CA LEU A 81 6.08 2.79 3.91
C LEU A 81 6.29 2.12 2.56
N SER A 82 7.16 2.70 1.74
CA SER A 82 7.48 2.20 0.39
C SER A 82 8.98 1.95 0.23
N PHE A 83 9.34 0.79 -0.32
CA PHE A 83 10.72 0.39 -0.60
C PHE A 83 10.83 -0.22 -2.01
N GLY A 84 11.97 -0.04 -2.67
CA GLY A 84 12.19 -0.53 -4.03
C GLY A 84 11.61 0.39 -5.10
N ALA A 85 11.03 -0.18 -6.16
CA ALA A 85 10.60 0.59 -7.32
C ALA A 85 9.54 1.66 -6.99
N CYS A 86 9.65 2.83 -7.62
CA CYS A 86 8.65 3.89 -7.49
C CYS A 86 7.34 3.49 -8.20
N ARG A 87 6.20 3.70 -7.53
CA ARG A 87 4.86 3.44 -8.10
C ARG A 87 3.91 4.58 -7.78
N ASP A 88 3.02 4.87 -8.71
CA ASP A 88 1.97 5.86 -8.52
C ASP A 88 0.86 5.28 -7.66
N MET A 89 0.35 6.09 -6.73
CA MET A 89 -0.89 5.86 -6.01
C MET A 89 -1.89 6.96 -6.37
N ILE A 90 -3.11 6.56 -6.70
CA ILE A 90 -4.19 7.47 -7.07
C ILE A 90 -5.19 7.51 -5.92
N PHE A 91 -5.50 8.72 -5.44
CA PHE A 91 -6.50 9.01 -4.42
C PHE A 91 -7.69 9.71 -5.06
N SER A 92 -8.91 9.25 -4.77
CA SER A 92 -10.14 9.81 -5.35
C SER A 92 -11.26 9.91 -4.30
N LYS A 93 -11.98 11.03 -4.32
CA LYS A 93 -13.20 11.27 -3.52
C LYS A 93 -14.29 11.85 -4.42
N LYS A 94 -15.55 11.45 -4.20
CA LYS A 94 -16.69 11.93 -5.00
C LYS A 94 -16.81 13.45 -4.87
N GLY A 95 -16.92 14.15 -6.00
CA GLY A 95 -16.99 15.61 -6.05
C GLY A 95 -15.64 16.33 -5.88
N CYS A 96 -14.53 15.59 -5.76
CA CYS A 96 -13.18 16.14 -5.69
C CYS A 96 -12.35 15.70 -6.91
N LYS A 97 -11.33 16.50 -7.26
CA LYS A 97 -10.35 16.09 -8.26
C LYS A 97 -9.46 14.98 -7.70
N SER A 98 -9.25 13.91 -8.47
CA SER A 98 -8.31 12.85 -8.10
C SER A 98 -6.88 13.38 -8.00
N VAL A 99 -6.12 12.83 -7.06
CA VAL A 99 -4.72 13.17 -6.84
C VAL A 99 -3.86 11.95 -7.10
N ARG A 100 -2.73 12.16 -7.79
CA ARG A 100 -1.73 11.13 -8.03
C ARG A 100 -0.49 11.47 -7.23
N LYS A 101 0.07 10.48 -6.53
CA LYS A 101 1.30 10.61 -5.76
C LYS A 101 2.25 9.47 -6.14
N ALA A 102 3.44 9.82 -6.61
CA ALA A 102 4.54 8.88 -6.77
C ALA A 102 5.06 8.48 -5.39
N LEU A 103 5.14 7.19 -5.11
CA LEU A 103 5.65 6.64 -3.86
C LEU A 103 7.07 6.15 -4.06
N GLU A 104 8.02 6.95 -3.63
CA GLU A 104 9.45 6.71 -3.80
C GLU A 104 9.98 5.72 -2.74
N ALA A 105 11.14 5.13 -3.00
CA ALA A 105 11.82 4.29 -2.03
C ALA A 105 12.19 5.12 -0.79
N GLY A 106 11.94 4.59 0.40
CA GLY A 106 12.23 5.26 1.67
C GLY A 106 11.17 6.28 2.09
N SER A 107 10.07 6.40 1.34
CA SER A 107 8.99 7.33 1.67
C SER A 107 7.98 6.76 2.66
N ILE A 108 7.36 7.65 3.42
CA ILE A 108 6.14 7.38 4.20
C ILE A 108 4.98 8.24 3.68
N LEU A 109 3.81 7.63 3.59
CA LEU A 109 2.54 8.29 3.33
C LEU A 109 1.59 8.04 4.49
N LEU A 110 1.05 9.10 5.08
CA LEU A 110 -0.03 9.05 6.07
C LEU A 110 -1.34 9.41 5.39
N MET A 111 -2.35 8.57 5.56
CA MET A 111 -3.71 8.80 5.08
C MET A 111 -4.62 9.07 6.28
N HIS A 112 -5.24 10.25 6.33
CA HIS A 112 -5.97 10.74 7.49
C HIS A 112 -7.49 10.44 7.47
N ASP A 113 -8.05 10.09 6.31
CA ASP A 113 -9.49 9.85 6.14
C ASP A 113 -9.76 8.75 5.10
N GLN A 114 -9.55 7.52 5.51
CA GLN A 114 -9.77 6.33 4.69
C GLN A 114 -11.24 6.02 4.40
N LYS A 115 -12.20 6.59 5.16
CA LYS A 115 -13.64 6.39 4.92
C LYS A 115 -14.13 7.14 3.70
N GLU A 116 -13.62 8.34 3.48
CA GLU A 116 -14.12 9.20 2.42
C GLU A 116 -13.34 9.05 1.12
N TRP A 117 -12.08 8.61 1.20
CA TRP A 117 -11.17 8.52 0.07
C TRP A 117 -10.95 7.07 -0.38
N THR A 118 -11.11 6.85 -1.67
CA THR A 118 -10.63 5.63 -2.33
C THR A 118 -9.19 5.79 -2.77
N HIS A 119 -8.44 4.69 -2.78
CA HIS A 119 -7.08 4.67 -3.30
C HIS A 119 -6.80 3.44 -4.17
N ALA A 120 -5.87 3.59 -5.10
CA ALA A 120 -5.50 2.54 -6.06
C ALA A 120 -4.02 2.62 -6.44
N ILE A 121 -3.43 1.47 -6.80
CA ILE A 121 -2.13 1.38 -7.48
C ILE A 121 -2.41 0.91 -8.91
N PRO A 122 -2.43 1.79 -9.92
CA PRO A 122 -2.67 1.40 -11.31
C PRO A 122 -1.52 0.55 -11.86
N PRO A 123 -1.77 -0.25 -12.90
CA PRO A 123 -0.68 -0.91 -13.63
C PRO A 123 0.20 0.14 -14.31
N GLN A 124 1.51 -0.03 -14.18
CA GLN A 124 2.56 0.78 -14.78
C GLN A 124 3.57 -0.14 -15.48
N PRO A 125 3.26 -0.68 -16.68
CA PRO A 125 4.07 -1.71 -17.35
C PRO A 125 5.54 -1.34 -17.61
N CYS A 126 5.88 -0.05 -17.56
CA CYS A 126 7.25 0.43 -17.67
C CYS A 126 8.13 0.12 -16.45
N VAL A 127 7.54 -0.08 -15.27
CA VAL A 127 8.27 -0.43 -14.04
C VAL A 127 8.55 -1.93 -14.05
N LYS A 128 9.82 -2.32 -14.04
CA LYS A 128 10.25 -3.73 -14.13
C LYS A 128 10.76 -4.27 -12.80
N GLU A 129 11.09 -3.38 -11.89
CA GLU A 129 11.64 -3.68 -10.59
C GLU A 129 10.52 -3.89 -9.56
N PRO A 130 10.74 -4.77 -8.57
CA PRO A 130 9.75 -5.00 -7.52
C PRO A 130 9.66 -3.82 -6.53
N ARG A 131 8.48 -3.67 -5.95
CA ARG A 131 8.18 -2.71 -4.87
C ARG A 131 7.60 -3.45 -3.68
N ILE A 132 8.15 -3.21 -2.50
CA ILE A 132 7.59 -3.66 -1.24
C ILE A 132 6.90 -2.48 -0.57
N CYS A 133 5.67 -2.68 -0.10
CA CYS A 133 5.01 -1.69 0.74
C CYS A 133 4.49 -2.31 2.03
N LEU A 134 4.66 -1.58 3.12
CA LEU A 134 4.17 -1.92 4.44
C LEU A 134 3.11 -0.90 4.83
N THR A 135 1.89 -1.35 5.04
CA THR A 135 0.81 -0.48 5.47
C THR A 135 0.36 -0.87 6.88
N PHE A 136 0.62 0.04 7.81
CA PHE A 136 0.31 -0.10 9.22
C PHE A 136 -1.08 0.46 9.48
N ARG A 137 -1.89 -0.34 10.16
CA ARG A 137 -3.27 0.00 10.54
C ARG A 137 -3.46 -0.38 11.99
N ARG A 138 -4.23 0.42 12.72
CA ARG A 138 -4.68 0.05 14.06
C ARG A 138 -5.98 -0.73 13.93
N VAL A 139 -6.01 -1.92 14.54
CA VAL A 139 -7.22 -2.71 14.70
C VAL A 139 -7.79 -2.47 16.09
N TRP A 140 -9.11 -2.48 16.22
CA TRP A 140 -9.73 -2.62 17.53
C TRP A 140 -9.33 -3.98 18.10
N SER A 141 -8.74 -3.99 19.29
CA SER A 141 -8.57 -5.24 20.02
C SER A 141 -9.95 -5.72 20.45
N SER A 142 -10.44 -6.79 19.84
CA SER A 142 -11.50 -7.58 20.45
C SER A 142 -10.88 -8.38 21.61
N LEU A 143 -10.59 -7.71 22.71
CA LEU A 143 -10.53 -8.37 24.01
C LEU A 143 -11.92 -8.26 24.64
N GLN A 144 -12.80 -9.17 24.21
CA GLN A 144 -13.87 -9.75 25.02
C GLN A 144 -13.90 -11.25 24.75
#